data_AF-A0A6I1MYR0-F1
#
_entry.id   AF-A0A6I1MYR0-F1
#
_cell.length_a   1.000
_cell.length_b   1.000
_cell.length_c   1.000
_cell.angle_alpha   90.00
_cell.angle_beta   90.00
_cell.angle_gamma   90.00
#
_symmetry.space_group_name_H-M   'P 1'
#
loop_
_entity.id
_entity.type
_entity.pdbx_description
1 polymer ?
#
loop_
_entity_poly.entity_id
_entity_poly.type
_entity_poly.pdbx_seq_one_letter_code
_entity_poly.pdbx_strand_id
1 'polypeptide(L)' 'MRAYVNQSKQKLLTSANDNVSPAEKRRREQAVNFARASVGLEGFKPSPAAEASARQFINGRVNMAELVKPIKDAE' A
#
# COMPACT_ATOMS: atom_id res chain seq x y z
N MET A 1 8.31 -21.93 17.82
CA MET A 1 8.58 -21.17 16.58
C MET A 1 7.42 -21.16 15.57
N ARG A 2 6.65 -22.24 15.38
CA ARG A 2 5.50 -22.28 14.44
C ARG A 2 4.39 -21.24 14.72
N ALA A 3 4.09 -20.95 15.99
CA ALA A 3 3.03 -20.01 16.36
C ALA A 3 3.32 -18.55 15.94
N TYR A 4 4.58 -18.12 16.03
CA TYR A 4 4.99 -16.75 15.67
C TYR A 4 4.83 -16.48 14.16
N VAL A 5 5.20 -17.46 13.32
CA VAL A 5 5.08 -17.38 11.86
C VAL A 5 3.62 -17.39 11.41
N ASN A 6 2.73 -18.03 12.17
CA ASN A 6 1.31 -18.02 11.85
C ASN A 6 0.64 -16.69 12.24
N GLN A 7 1.10 -16.05 13.32
CA GLN A 7 0.62 -14.72 13.72
C GLN A 7 1.01 -13.63 12.71
N SER A 8 2.23 -13.70 12.16
CA SER A 8 2.64 -12.78 11.09
C SER A 8 1.85 -13.00 9.80
N LYS A 9 1.56 -14.26 9.44
CA LYS A 9 0.67 -14.60 8.32
C LYS A 9 -0.77 -14.16 8.53
N GLN A 10 -1.31 -14.27 9.75
CA GLN A 10 -2.66 -13.78 10.07
C GLN A 10 -2.78 -12.24 10.00
N LYS A 11 -1.72 -11.51 10.37
CA LYS A 11 -1.64 -10.04 10.21
C LYS A 11 -1.56 -9.59 8.75
N LEU A 12 -1.02 -10.45 7.87
CA LEU A 12 -0.95 -10.21 6.42
C LEU A 12 -2.28 -10.52 5.70
N LEU A 13 -3.19 -11.25 6.35
CA LEU A 13 -4.46 -11.74 5.79
C LEU A 13 -5.69 -11.11 6.43
N THR A 14 -5.53 -10.17 7.37
CA THR A 14 -6.68 -9.51 8.00
C THR A 14 -7.21 -8.46 7.03
N SER A 15 -8.25 -8.90 6.31
CA SER A 15 -9.36 -8.17 5.71
C SER A 15 -9.23 -6.64 5.69
N ALA A 16 -9.51 -6.07 4.51
CA ALA A 16 -9.88 -4.66 4.34
C ALA A 16 -11.06 -4.32 5.26
N ASN A 17 -10.75 -4.06 6.53
CA ASN A 17 -11.65 -3.56 7.55
C ASN A 17 -11.24 -2.10 7.74
N ASP A 18 -12.22 -1.22 7.60
CA ASP A 18 -12.13 0.21 7.31
C ASP A 18 -11.36 1.10 8.32
N ASN A 19 -10.53 0.55 9.21
CA ASN A 19 -9.71 1.34 10.12
C ASN A 19 -8.33 0.70 10.34
N VAL A 20 -7.40 0.94 9.41
CA VAL A 20 -5.98 0.83 9.73
C VAL A 20 -5.65 1.76 10.90
N SER A 21 -4.89 1.26 11.88
CA SER A 21 -4.49 2.09 13.03
C SER A 21 -3.78 3.37 12.55
N PRO A 22 -3.84 4.49 13.30
CA PRO A 22 -3.13 5.71 12.93
C PRO A 22 -1.62 5.50 12.71
N ALA A 23 -1.00 4.61 13.50
CA ALA A 23 0.40 4.23 13.33
C ALA A 23 0.65 3.50 12.00
N GLU A 24 -0.23 2.57 11.63
CA GLU A 24 -0.12 1.86 10.34
C GLU A 24 -0.39 2.80 9.16
N LYS A 25 -1.38 3.68 9.25
CA LYS A 25 -1.65 4.70 8.25
C LYS A 25 -0.41 5.57 8.01
N ARG A 26 0.20 6.08 9.08
CA ARG A 26 1.45 6.87 9.00
C ARG A 26 2.60 6.07 8.38
N ARG A 27 2.75 4.80 8.74
CA ARG A 27 3.76 3.92 8.13
C ARG A 27 3.56 3.77 6.62
N ARG A 28 2.31 3.59 6.18
CA ARG A 28 1.96 3.49 4.75
C ARG A 28 2.18 4.81 4.02
N GLU A 29 1.82 5.95 4.62
CA GLU A 29 2.08 7.29 4.05
C GLU A 29 3.57 7.53 3.82
N GLN A 30 4.42 7.20 4.81
CA GLN A 30 5.87 7.31 4.68
C GLN A 30 6.42 6.42 3.56
N ALA A 31 5.94 5.18 3.46
CA ALA A 31 6.35 4.26 2.40
C ALA A 31 5.94 4.77 1.00
N VAL A 32 4.71 5.27 0.83
CA VAL A 32 4.24 5.83 -0.43
C VAL A 32 5.03 7.09 -0.81
N ASN A 33 5.32 7.96 0.15
CA ASN A 33 6.12 9.16 -0.11
C ASN A 33 7.56 8.82 -0.52
N PHE A 34 8.17 7.83 0.13
CA PHE A 34 9.50 7.32 -0.25
C PHE A 34 9.49 6.74 -1.68
N ALA A 35 8.49 5.93 -2.02
CA ALA A 35 8.34 5.38 -3.37
C ALA A 35 8.17 6.49 -4.42
N ARG A 36 7.30 7.48 -4.15
CA ARG A 36 7.10 8.63 -5.04
C ARG A 36 8.38 9.43 -5.25
N ALA A 37 9.14 9.67 -4.18
CA ALA A 37 10.43 10.37 -4.27
C ALA A 37 11.43 9.57 -5.11
N SER A 38 11.53 8.26 -4.88
CA SER A 38 12.44 7.37 -5.62
C SER A 38 12.13 7.39 -7.12
N VAL A 39 10.85 7.25 -7.48
CA VAL A 39 10.39 7.32 -8.88
C VAL A 39 10.62 8.72 -9.48
N GLY A 40 10.43 9.77 -8.69
CA GLY A 40 10.67 11.16 -9.11
C GLY A 40 12.14 11.48 -9.38
N LEU A 41 13.08 10.86 -8.65
CA LEU A 41 14.52 11.00 -8.90
C LEU A 41 14.93 10.45 -10.27
N GLU A 42 14.20 9.46 -10.78
CA GLU A 42 14.38 8.88 -12.11
C GLU A 42 13.62 9.67 -13.21
N GLY A 43 12.98 10.80 -12.86
CA GLY A 43 12.23 11.65 -13.80
C GLY A 43 10.81 11.16 -14.10
N PHE A 44 10.33 10.11 -13.45
CA PHE A 44 8.98 9.58 -13.63
C PHE A 44 7.97 10.24 -12.69
N LYS A 45 6.70 10.26 -13.11
CA LYS A 45 5.56 10.67 -12.28
C LYS A 45 4.52 9.56 -12.27
N PRO A 46 4.07 9.09 -11.10
CA PRO A 46 2.98 8.12 -11.02
C PRO A 46 1.72 8.62 -11.73
N SER A 47 1.00 7.72 -12.41
CA SER A 47 -0.27 8.06 -13.04
C SER A 47 -1.35 8.44 -12.01
N PRO A 48 -2.43 9.15 -12.40
CA PRO A 48 -3.54 9.45 -11.50
C PRO A 48 -4.19 8.20 -10.88
N ALA A 49 -4.26 7.10 -11.65
CA ALA A 49 -4.81 5.83 -11.17
C ALA A 49 -3.88 5.16 -10.15
N ALA A 50 -2.55 5.22 -10.36
CA ALA A 50 -1.57 4.79 -9.38
C ALA A 50 -1.65 5.58 -8.08
N GLU A 51 -1.80 6.90 -8.16
CA GLU A 51 -1.99 7.77 -7.00
C GLU A 51 -3.30 7.45 -6.24
N ALA A 52 -4.38 7.11 -6.96
CA ALA A 52 -5.64 6.69 -6.35
C ALA A 52 -5.49 5.36 -5.59
N SER A 53 -4.83 4.37 -6.19
CA SER A 53 -4.55 3.08 -5.55
C SER A 53 -3.68 3.25 -4.29
N ALA A 54 -2.64 4.09 -4.36
CA ALA A 54 -1.79 4.39 -3.20
C ALA A 54 -2.58 5.03 -2.04
N ARG A 55 -3.53 5.94 -2.34
CA ARG A 55 -4.44 6.52 -1.33
C ARG A 55 -5.36 5.47 -0.71
N GLN A 56 -5.87 4.52 -1.49
CA GLN A 56 -6.68 3.42 -0.97
C GLN A 56 -5.84 2.52 -0.05
N PHE A 57 -4.59 2.24 -0.43
CA PHE A 57 -3.67 1.45 0.39
C PHE A 57 -3.37 2.14 1.72
N ILE A 58 -3.06 3.44 1.72
CA ILE A 58 -2.84 4.23 2.94
C ILE A 58 -4.03 4.13 3.89
N ASN A 59 -5.25 4.23 3.36
CA ASN A 59 -6.47 4.19 4.16
C ASN A 59 -6.94 2.77 4.52
N GLY A 60 -6.20 1.73 4.13
CA GLY A 60 -6.56 0.35 4.45
C GLY A 60 -7.66 -0.27 3.57
N ARG A 61 -8.10 0.43 2.52
CA ARG A 61 -9.16 -0.05 1.60
C ARG A 61 -8.67 -1.13 0.66
N VAL A 62 -7.36 -1.13 0.35
CA VAL A 62 -6.71 -2.20 -0.41
C VAL A 62 -5.48 -2.69 0.34
N ASN A 63 -5.15 -3.96 0.13
CA ASN A 63 -3.94 -4.57 0.69
C ASN A 63 -2.73 -4.39 -0.25
N MET A 64 -1.55 -4.84 0.19
CA MET A 64 -0.32 -4.71 -0.61
C MET A 64 -0.39 -5.51 -1.93
N ALA A 65 -1.00 -6.69 -1.92
CA ALA A 65 -1.11 -7.53 -3.11
C ALA A 65 -2.01 -6.89 -4.18
N GLU A 66 -3.00 -6.09 -3.77
CA GLU A 66 -3.83 -5.29 -4.66
C GLU A 66 -3.12 -4.04 -5.16
N LEU A 67 -2.33 -3.38 -4.32
CA LEU A 67 -1.55 -2.18 -4.70
C LEU A 67 -0.57 -2.47 -5.84
N VAL A 68 0.10 -3.64 -5.82
CA VAL A 68 1.14 -4.00 -6.81
C VAL A 68 0.57 -4.60 -8.10
N LYS A 69 -0.76 -4.76 -8.21
CA LYS A 69 -1.35 -5.22 -9.48
C LYS A 69 -1.12 -4.17 -10.55
N PRO A 70 -0.86 -4.59 -11.81
CA PRO A 70 -0.79 -3.67 -12.93
C PRO A 70 -2.07 -2.83 -12.99
N ILE A 71 -1.89 -1.51 -12.94
CA ILE A 71 -2.99 -0.57 -13.07
C ILE A 71 -3.13 -0.32 -14.57
N LYS A 72 -4.33 -0.60 -15.09
CA LYS A 72 -4.66 -0.20 -16.46
C LYS A 72 -5.01 1.28 -16.40
N ASP A 73 -4.12 2.12 -16.87
CA ASP A 73 -4.48 3.49 -17.18
C ASP A 73 -5.46 3.47 -18.36
N ALA A 74 -6.48 4.33 -18.35
CA ALA A 74 -7.34 4.51 -19.51
C ALA A 74 -6.49 5.10 -20.64
N GLU A 75 -6.46 4.40 -21.78
CA GLU A 75 -5.75 4.78 -23.00
C GLU A 75 -6.25 6.11 -23.59
#